data_AF-A0A151SIH2-F1
#
_entry.id   AF-A0A151SIH2-F1
#
_cell.length_a   1.000
_cell.length_b   1.000
_cell.length_c   1.000
_cell.angle_alpha   90.00
_cell.angle_beta   90.00
_cell.angle_gamma   90.00
#
_symmetry.space_group_name_H-M   'P 1'
#
loop_
_entity.id
_entity.type
_entity.pdbx_description
1 polymer ?
#
loop_
_entity_poly.entity_id
_entity_poly.type
_entity_poly.pdbx_seq_one_letter_code
_entity_poly.pdbx_strand_id
1 'polypeptide(L)'
;SYHDSKVLLLQKEVEYTNELMKPLKDQWTSFGCSLMSDAWTDRKQRSIINFLVNSSSRTMFLRSIDASDYVKTSEKIFELLDSIAEEIGEEKVVQVITENRSNYVLAGRLLYWTRCASHCIDLMLEDIGKLPNIKKTIQQAISLVGFIYSHSSTLSMLRFFTAQWWRMYGSDTPYLVHTKRRRLEHKRLHDLVFVKYNQALHQRYNLKD
;
A
#
# COMPACT_ATOMS: atom_id res chain seq x y z
N SER A 1 1.10 21.98 -25.99
CA SER A 1 2.07 22.25 -24.91
C SER A 1 2.57 20.94 -24.30
N TYR A 2 3.78 20.89 -23.70
CA TYR A 2 4.31 19.70 -23.00
C TYR A 2 3.34 19.13 -21.95
N HIS A 3 2.48 19.98 -21.39
CA HIS A 3 1.43 19.59 -20.46
C HIS A 3 0.35 18.71 -21.10
N ASP A 4 -0.08 19.05 -22.32
CA ASP A 4 -1.17 18.35 -23.02
C ASP A 4 -0.73 16.96 -23.47
N SER A 5 0.51 16.83 -23.94
CA SER A 5 1.10 15.54 -24.30
C SER A 5 1.19 14.59 -23.10
N LYS A 6 1.48 15.10 -21.89
CA LYS A 6 1.52 14.28 -20.67
C LYS A 6 0.16 13.77 -20.21
N VAL A 7 -0.90 14.58 -20.38
CA VAL A 7 -2.27 14.17 -20.04
C VAL A 7 -2.72 13.05 -20.98
N LEU A 8 -2.52 13.24 -22.28
CA LEU A 8 -2.89 12.25 -23.30
C LEU A 8 -2.14 10.92 -23.14
N LEU A 9 -0.84 10.96 -22.83
CA LEU A 9 -0.06 9.74 -22.60
C LEU A 9 -0.53 9.00 -21.34
N LEU A 10 -0.81 9.71 -20.25
CA LEU A 10 -1.33 9.07 -19.03
C LEU A 10 -2.68 8.41 -19.27
N GLN A 11 -3.57 9.06 -20.02
CA GLN A 11 -4.87 8.48 -20.35
C GLN A 11 -4.74 7.20 -21.18
N LYS A 12 -3.86 7.18 -22.18
CA LYS A 12 -3.54 5.97 -22.95
C LYS A 12 -2.99 4.84 -22.08
N GLU A 13 -2.11 5.15 -21.13
CA GLU A 13 -1.57 4.16 -20.20
C GLU A 13 -2.64 3.61 -19.24
N VAL A 14 -3.57 4.46 -18.80
CA VAL A 14 -4.73 4.03 -17.99
C VAL A 14 -5.61 3.09 -18.79
N GLU A 15 -5.94 3.42 -20.04
CA GLU A 15 -6.72 2.58 -20.95
C GLU A 15 -6.02 1.23 -21.17
N TYR A 16 -4.73 1.23 -21.51
CA TYR A 16 -3.93 0.02 -21.66
C TYR A 16 -3.93 -0.83 -20.38
N THR A 17 -3.74 -0.21 -19.23
CA THR A 17 -3.75 -0.91 -17.94
C THR A 17 -5.13 -1.50 -17.65
N ASN A 18 -6.22 -0.81 -17.97
CA ASN A 18 -7.58 -1.35 -17.83
C ASN A 18 -7.79 -2.58 -18.71
N GLU A 19 -7.33 -2.57 -19.96
CA GLU A 19 -7.38 -3.74 -20.84
C GLU A 19 -6.61 -4.93 -20.25
N LEU A 20 -5.39 -4.69 -19.71
CA LEU A 20 -4.61 -5.74 -19.04
C LEU A 20 -5.33 -6.35 -17.82
N MET A 21 -6.18 -5.56 -17.15
CA MET A 21 -6.89 -6.00 -15.94
C MET A 21 -8.24 -6.66 -16.21
N LYS A 22 -8.82 -6.53 -17.41
CA LYS A 22 -10.12 -7.15 -17.74
C LYS A 22 -10.17 -8.66 -17.49
N PRO A 23 -9.20 -9.48 -17.95
CA PRO A 23 -9.24 -10.92 -17.73
C PRO A 23 -9.24 -11.31 -16.24
N LEU A 24 -8.60 -10.48 -15.40
CA LEU A 24 -8.60 -10.68 -13.95
C LEU A 24 -9.98 -10.41 -13.36
N LYS A 25 -10.68 -9.36 -13.83
CA LYS A 25 -12.04 -9.05 -13.38
C LYS A 25 -13.04 -10.15 -13.77
N ASP A 26 -12.91 -10.71 -14.96
CA ASP A 26 -13.79 -11.78 -15.43
C ASP A 26 -13.71 -13.03 -14.54
N GLN A 27 -12.50 -13.37 -14.07
CA GLN A 27 -12.26 -14.49 -13.17
C GLN A 27 -12.93 -14.34 -11.80
N TRP A 28 -13.20 -13.11 -11.34
CA TRP A 28 -13.88 -12.87 -10.07
C TRP A 28 -15.30 -13.45 -10.09
N THR A 29 -15.94 -13.56 -11.26
CA THR A 29 -17.26 -14.19 -11.40
C THR A 29 -17.20 -15.69 -11.13
N SER A 30 -16.12 -16.36 -11.51
CA SER A 30 -15.99 -17.82 -11.39
C SER A 30 -15.47 -18.28 -10.03
N PHE A 31 -14.50 -17.54 -9.46
CA PHE A 31 -13.79 -17.96 -8.25
C PHE A 31 -14.02 -17.04 -7.05
N GLY A 32 -14.69 -15.91 -7.26
CA GLY A 32 -14.76 -14.83 -6.29
C GLY A 32 -13.44 -14.10 -6.09
N CYS A 33 -13.46 -13.09 -5.23
CA CYS A 33 -12.31 -12.28 -4.88
C CYS A 33 -12.40 -11.75 -3.45
N SER A 34 -11.24 -11.48 -2.84
CA SER A 34 -11.12 -10.83 -1.54
C SER A 34 -10.87 -9.34 -1.74
N LEU A 35 -11.75 -8.49 -1.22
CA LEU A 35 -11.53 -7.05 -1.15
C LEU A 35 -10.56 -6.76 0.01
N MET A 36 -9.50 -6.01 -0.23
CA MET A 36 -8.50 -5.64 0.77
C MET A 36 -8.43 -4.12 0.89
N SER A 37 -8.43 -3.63 2.12
CA SER A 37 -8.27 -2.21 2.45
C SER A 37 -7.03 -2.01 3.31
N ASP A 38 -6.14 -1.13 2.85
CA ASP A 38 -4.95 -0.70 3.59
C ASP A 38 -4.99 0.82 3.80
N ALA A 39 -5.08 1.23 5.07
CA ALA A 39 -5.24 2.62 5.44
C ALA A 39 -4.01 3.13 6.19
N TRP A 40 -3.48 4.26 5.74
CA TRP A 40 -2.35 4.90 6.41
C TRP A 40 -2.61 6.39 6.61
N THR A 41 -2.15 6.89 7.75
CA THR A 41 -2.25 8.31 8.10
C THR A 41 -0.86 8.88 8.26
N ASP A 42 -0.60 10.00 7.61
CA ASP A 42 0.69 10.68 7.72
C ASP A 42 0.78 11.59 8.96
N ARG A 43 1.98 12.09 9.27
CA ARG A 43 2.20 13.00 10.42
C ARG A 43 1.42 14.31 10.33
N LYS A 44 0.90 14.67 9.16
CA LYS A 44 0.06 15.86 8.93
C LYS A 44 -1.44 15.52 9.00
N GLN A 45 -1.79 14.35 9.55
CA GLN A 45 -3.17 13.86 9.67
C GLN A 45 -3.87 13.66 8.33
N ARG A 46 -3.12 13.49 7.24
CA ARG A 46 -3.70 13.10 5.96
C ARG A 46 -3.87 11.60 5.93
N SER A 47 -5.10 11.15 5.73
CA SER A 47 -5.44 9.73 5.72
C SER A 47 -5.71 9.30 4.28
N ILE A 48 -5.12 8.19 3.86
CA ILE A 48 -5.35 7.60 2.55
C ILE A 48 -5.67 6.12 2.74
N ILE A 49 -6.72 5.67 2.05
CA ILE A 49 -7.14 4.27 2.03
C ILE A 49 -6.93 3.71 0.64
N ASN A 50 -6.14 2.64 0.54
CA ASN A 50 -5.90 1.92 -0.69
C ASN A 50 -6.79 0.68 -0.73
N PHE A 51 -7.45 0.47 -1.86
CA PHE A 51 -8.26 -0.71 -2.13
C PHE A 51 -7.57 -1.60 -3.14
N LEU A 52 -7.45 -2.87 -2.79
CA LEU A 52 -6.92 -3.91 -3.64
C LEU A 52 -7.92 -5.07 -3.69
N VAL A 53 -7.93 -5.79 -4.80
CA VAL A 53 -8.73 -7.00 -4.96
C VAL A 53 -7.77 -8.14 -5.20
N ASN A 54 -7.88 -9.19 -4.39
CA ASN A 54 -7.10 -10.41 -4.56
C ASN A 54 -7.99 -11.54 -5.06
N SER A 55 -7.55 -12.25 -6.08
CA SER A 55 -8.19 -13.46 -6.59
C SER A 55 -7.23 -14.64 -6.53
N SER A 56 -7.71 -15.85 -6.85
CA SER A 56 -6.86 -17.04 -6.98
C SER A 56 -5.73 -16.88 -7.99
N SER A 57 -5.92 -16.01 -8.99
CA SER A 57 -4.93 -15.77 -10.03
C SER A 57 -3.95 -14.67 -9.64
N ARG A 58 -4.42 -13.43 -9.41
CA ARG A 58 -3.55 -12.28 -9.12
C ARG A 58 -4.22 -11.24 -8.23
N THR A 59 -3.39 -10.37 -7.64
CA THR A 59 -3.82 -9.14 -6.99
C THR A 59 -3.93 -8.00 -8.00
N MET A 60 -4.94 -7.15 -7.84
CA MET A 60 -5.16 -5.92 -8.59
C MET A 60 -5.31 -4.76 -7.61
N PHE A 61 -4.65 -3.63 -7.88
CA PHE A 61 -4.96 -2.37 -7.21
C PHE A 61 -6.18 -1.74 -7.88
N LEU A 62 -7.21 -1.46 -7.08
CA LEU A 62 -8.46 -0.87 -7.56
C LEU A 62 -8.36 0.65 -7.59
N ARG A 63 -8.22 1.27 -6.41
CA ARG A 63 -8.12 2.73 -6.26
C ARG A 63 -7.59 3.14 -4.91
N SER A 64 -7.29 4.43 -4.78
CA SER A 64 -6.92 5.08 -3.52
C SER A 64 -7.87 6.24 -3.25
N ILE A 65 -8.30 6.37 -1.99
CA ILE A 65 -9.27 7.37 -1.55
C ILE A 65 -8.62 8.24 -0.47
N ASP A 66 -8.69 9.57 -0.63
CA ASP A 66 -8.33 10.51 0.42
C ASP A 66 -9.44 10.50 1.47
N ALA A 67 -9.06 10.05 2.66
CA ALA A 67 -9.90 9.81 3.81
C ALA A 67 -9.68 10.86 4.91
N SER A 68 -8.88 11.91 4.65
CA SER A 68 -8.48 12.92 5.63
C SER A 68 -9.68 13.61 6.31
N ASP A 69 -10.72 13.89 5.52
CA ASP A 69 -11.92 14.59 5.98
C ASP A 69 -13.09 13.65 6.31
N TYR A 70 -12.96 12.35 5.99
CA TYR A 70 -14.11 11.45 5.88
C TYR A 70 -14.10 10.29 6.88
N VAL A 71 -12.95 9.68 7.18
CA VAL A 71 -12.91 8.34 7.79
C VAL A 71 -12.46 8.39 9.25
N LYS A 72 -13.42 8.56 10.17
CA LYS A 72 -13.18 8.48 11.62
C LYS A 72 -14.21 7.64 12.39
N THR A 73 -15.27 7.17 11.74
CA THR A 73 -16.32 6.37 12.38
C THR A 73 -16.47 5.03 11.66
N SER A 74 -17.02 4.04 12.37
CA SER A 74 -17.29 2.71 11.83
C SER A 74 -18.30 2.74 10.69
N GLU A 75 -19.31 3.60 10.78
CA GLU A 75 -20.42 3.68 9.81
C GLU A 75 -19.89 4.15 8.45
N LYS A 76 -19.06 5.21 8.44
CA LYS A 76 -18.47 5.72 7.21
C LYS A 76 -17.46 4.75 6.57
N ILE A 77 -16.75 3.97 7.39
CA ILE A 77 -15.88 2.90 6.87
C ILE A 77 -16.73 1.79 6.25
N PHE A 78 -17.83 1.42 6.91
CA PHE A 78 -18.76 0.43 6.39
C PHE A 78 -19.33 0.88 5.04
N GLU A 79 -19.95 2.07 4.96
CA GLU A 79 -20.48 2.64 3.70
C GLU A 79 -19.43 2.66 2.59
N LEU A 80 -18.18 2.98 2.94
CA LEU A 80 -17.09 2.99 1.97
C LEU A 80 -16.74 1.59 1.46
N LEU A 81 -16.62 0.61 2.36
CA LEU A 81 -16.34 -0.77 1.99
C LEU A 81 -17.49 -1.40 1.20
N ASP A 82 -18.72 -1.11 1.60
CA ASP A 82 -19.96 -1.56 1.01
C ASP A 82 -20.09 -1.05 -0.43
N SER A 83 -19.92 0.27 -0.64
CA SER A 83 -19.95 0.86 -1.99
C SER A 83 -18.90 0.28 -2.96
N ILE A 84 -17.76 -0.17 -2.42
CA ILE A 84 -16.70 -0.81 -3.22
C ILE A 84 -17.03 -2.28 -3.49
N ALA A 85 -17.64 -2.97 -2.53
CA ALA A 85 -18.13 -4.32 -2.74
C ALA A 85 -19.25 -4.35 -3.79
N GLU A 86 -20.19 -3.40 -3.72
CA GLU A 86 -21.22 -3.17 -4.74
C GLU A 86 -20.62 -2.90 -6.13
N GLU A 87 -19.59 -2.05 -6.23
CA GLU A 87 -18.89 -1.76 -7.50
C GLU A 87 -18.26 -3.02 -8.12
N ILE A 88 -17.79 -3.95 -7.30
CA ILE A 88 -17.23 -5.24 -7.73
C ILE A 88 -18.35 -6.23 -8.11
N GLY A 89 -19.49 -6.14 -7.43
CA GLY A 89 -20.55 -7.14 -7.37
C GLY A 89 -20.40 -7.95 -6.09
N GLU A 90 -21.32 -7.77 -5.15
CA GLU A 90 -21.29 -8.41 -3.83
C GLU A 90 -21.22 -9.93 -3.93
N GLU A 91 -21.88 -10.51 -4.94
CA GLU A 91 -21.87 -11.95 -5.22
C GLU A 91 -20.48 -12.51 -5.54
N LYS A 92 -19.55 -11.64 -5.96
CA LYS A 92 -18.16 -11.99 -6.28
C LYS A 92 -17.23 -11.75 -5.09
N VAL A 93 -17.63 -11.02 -4.06
CA VAL A 93 -16.77 -10.70 -2.91
C VAL A 93 -16.89 -11.80 -1.87
N VAL A 94 -15.87 -12.65 -1.77
CA VAL A 94 -15.88 -13.78 -0.81
C VAL A 94 -15.49 -13.36 0.59
N GLN A 95 -14.71 -12.28 0.74
CA GLN A 95 -14.37 -11.70 2.04
C GLN A 95 -13.82 -10.28 1.88
N VAL A 96 -13.90 -9.52 2.97
CA VAL A 96 -13.26 -8.21 3.12
C VAL A 96 -12.13 -8.33 4.14
N ILE A 97 -10.93 -7.87 3.77
CA ILE A 97 -9.73 -7.89 4.61
C ILE A 97 -9.35 -6.46 4.94
N THR A 98 -9.36 -6.11 6.23
CA THR A 98 -8.95 -4.77 6.67
C THR A 98 -7.99 -4.84 7.85
N GLU A 99 -7.39 -3.70 8.18
CA GLU A 99 -6.65 -3.53 9.43
C GLU A 99 -7.50 -3.76 10.69
N ASN A 100 -6.82 -3.96 11.82
CA ASN A 100 -7.42 -4.30 13.11
C ASN A 100 -7.73 -3.06 13.98
N ARG A 101 -7.81 -1.86 13.37
CA ARG A 101 -8.22 -0.65 14.09
C ARG A 101 -9.71 -0.74 14.47
N SER A 102 -10.09 -0.25 15.64
CA SER A 102 -11.42 -0.43 16.24
C SER A 102 -12.58 -0.15 15.28
N ASN A 103 -12.50 0.96 14.54
CA ASN A 103 -13.57 1.38 13.62
C ASN A 103 -13.70 0.42 12.42
N TYR A 104 -12.58 -0.13 11.95
CA TYR A 104 -12.57 -1.14 10.88
C TYR A 104 -13.08 -2.48 11.37
N VAL A 105 -12.78 -2.86 12.61
CA VAL A 105 -13.34 -4.08 13.21
C VAL A 105 -14.86 -3.97 13.34
N LEU A 106 -15.37 -2.82 13.77
CA LEU A 106 -16.81 -2.58 13.87
C LEU A 106 -17.50 -2.57 12.51
N ALA A 107 -16.92 -1.88 11.52
CA ALA A 107 -17.42 -1.89 10.15
C ALA A 107 -17.39 -3.28 9.52
N GLY A 108 -16.26 -3.99 9.66
CA GLY A 108 -16.05 -5.32 9.12
C GLY A 108 -17.00 -6.36 9.69
N ARG A 109 -17.46 -6.23 10.94
CA ARG A 109 -18.45 -7.14 11.53
C ARG A 109 -19.81 -7.16 10.82
N LEU A 110 -20.11 -6.13 10.03
CA LEU A 110 -21.31 -6.05 9.20
C LEU A 110 -21.12 -6.73 7.83
N LEU A 111 -19.89 -7.17 7.53
CA LEU A 111 -19.48 -7.83 6.29
C LEU A 111 -18.88 -9.21 6.62
N TYR A 112 -18.68 -10.06 5.61
CA TYR A 112 -17.87 -11.27 5.78
C TYR A 112 -16.39 -10.89 5.82
N TRP A 113 -15.84 -10.70 7.03
CA TRP A 113 -14.58 -9.99 7.25
C TRP A 113 -13.50 -10.82 7.95
N THR A 114 -12.25 -10.62 7.50
CA THR A 114 -11.04 -11.21 8.08
C THR A 114 -10.03 -10.12 8.45
N ARG A 115 -9.36 -10.26 9.59
CA ARG A 115 -8.28 -9.34 9.99
C ARG A 115 -7.07 -9.47 9.06
N CYS A 116 -6.45 -8.33 8.74
CA CYS A 116 -5.19 -8.31 8.02
C CYS A 116 -4.06 -8.99 8.80
N ALA A 117 -3.49 -10.06 8.25
CA ALA A 117 -2.46 -10.86 8.89
C ALA A 117 -1.17 -10.07 9.15
N SER A 118 -0.74 -9.21 8.20
CA SER A 118 0.47 -8.39 8.38
C SER A 118 0.33 -7.44 9.56
N HIS A 119 -0.84 -6.83 9.73
CA HIS A 119 -1.09 -5.95 10.86
C HIS A 119 -1.22 -6.72 12.18
N CYS A 120 -1.77 -7.93 12.18
CA CYS A 120 -1.73 -8.79 13.36
C CYS A 120 -0.29 -9.12 13.79
N ILE A 121 0.59 -9.44 12.83
CA ILE A 121 2.02 -9.69 13.10
C ILE A 121 2.70 -8.43 13.64
N ASP A 122 2.42 -7.27 13.06
CA ASP A 122 2.95 -5.98 13.51
C ASP A 122 2.59 -5.73 14.98
N LEU A 123 1.32 -5.92 15.37
CA LEU A 123 0.87 -5.80 16.76
C LEU A 123 1.56 -6.80 17.71
N MET A 124 1.74 -8.06 17.27
CA MET A 124 2.49 -9.05 18.04
C MET A 124 3.95 -8.61 18.25
N LEU A 125 4.58 -8.07 17.22
CA LEU A 125 5.95 -7.55 17.29
C LEU A 125 6.05 -6.30 18.17
N GLU A 126 5.06 -5.41 18.14
CA GLU A 126 4.97 -4.29 19.06
C GLU A 126 4.90 -4.74 20.53
N ASP A 127 4.10 -5.78 20.81
CA ASP A 127 3.99 -6.33 22.16
C ASP A 127 5.28 -6.99 22.63
N ILE A 128 5.96 -7.75 21.75
CA ILE A 128 7.31 -8.27 22.02
C ILE A 128 8.28 -7.10 22.26
N GLY A 129 8.19 -6.03 21.47
CA GLY A 129 9.00 -4.83 21.61
C GLY A 129 8.85 -4.12 22.96
N LYS A 130 7.73 -4.33 23.67
CA LYS A 130 7.48 -3.76 25.01
C LYS A 130 8.19 -4.50 26.14
N LEU A 131 8.70 -5.72 25.91
CA LEU A 131 9.43 -6.50 26.92
C LEU A 131 10.67 -5.71 27.41
N PRO A 132 10.98 -5.66 28.72
CA PRO A 132 11.95 -4.70 29.27
C PRO A 132 13.33 -4.74 28.60
N ASN A 133 13.87 -5.94 28.36
CA ASN A 133 15.17 -6.12 27.72
C ASN A 133 15.14 -5.66 26.26
N ILE A 134 14.10 -6.04 25.52
CA ILE A 134 13.94 -5.70 24.11
C ILE A 134 13.71 -4.19 23.95
N LYS A 135 12.81 -3.61 24.76
CA LYS A 135 12.53 -2.18 24.80
C LYS A 135 13.80 -1.36 25.05
N LYS A 136 14.63 -1.79 26.01
CA LYS A 136 15.92 -1.13 26.30
C LYS A 136 16.85 -1.18 25.08
N THR A 137 16.99 -2.33 24.45
CA THR A 137 17.82 -2.49 23.24
C THR A 137 17.31 -1.63 22.08
N ILE A 138 15.99 -1.62 21.82
CA ILE A 138 15.36 -0.78 20.80
C ILE A 138 15.66 0.70 21.08
N GLN A 139 15.52 1.14 22.33
CA GLN A 139 15.75 2.54 22.69
C GLN A 139 17.22 2.97 22.52
N GLN A 140 18.17 2.08 22.85
CA GLN A 140 19.60 2.30 22.57
C GLN A 140 19.87 2.40 21.07
N ALA A 141 19.29 1.50 20.27
CA ALA A 141 19.41 1.53 18.82
C ALA A 141 18.82 2.83 18.22
N ILE A 142 17.63 3.26 18.69
CA ILE A 142 17.02 4.53 18.28
C ILE A 142 17.95 5.71 18.62
N SER A 143 18.56 5.73 19.82
CA SER A 143 19.51 6.78 20.20
C SER A 143 20.74 6.81 19.30
N LEU A 144 21.29 5.64 18.95
CA LEU A 144 22.43 5.53 18.04
C LEU A 144 22.07 6.00 16.63
N VAL A 145 20.94 5.55 16.10
CA VAL A 145 20.45 5.99 14.78
C VAL A 145 20.22 7.51 14.79
N GLY A 146 19.58 8.03 15.84
CA GLY A 146 19.42 9.47 16.03
C GLY A 146 20.76 10.21 15.96
N PHE A 147 21.76 9.75 16.72
CA PHE A 147 23.11 10.31 16.67
C PHE A 147 23.70 10.29 15.25
N ILE A 148 23.67 9.15 14.56
CA ILE A 148 24.24 9.03 13.21
C ILE A 148 23.56 10.02 12.25
N TYR A 149 22.24 10.07 12.23
CA TYR A 149 21.49 10.92 11.29
C TYR A 149 21.57 12.41 11.63
N SER A 150 21.87 12.77 12.88
CA SER A 150 22.11 14.15 13.30
C SER A 150 23.51 14.67 12.96
N HIS A 151 24.49 13.80 12.67
CA HIS A 151 25.87 14.18 12.39
C HIS A 151 26.27 13.87 10.94
N SER A 152 26.48 14.92 10.13
CA SER A 152 26.71 14.81 8.68
C SER A 152 27.94 13.97 8.32
N SER A 153 29.03 14.08 9.07
CA SER A 153 30.25 13.30 8.88
C SER A 153 30.02 11.81 9.15
N THR A 154 29.39 11.47 10.28
CA THR A 154 29.05 10.10 10.66
C THR A 154 28.07 9.46 9.68
N LEU A 155 27.04 10.20 9.25
CA LEU A 155 26.11 9.75 8.22
C LEU A 155 26.82 9.48 6.88
N SER A 156 27.75 10.36 6.49
CA SER A 156 28.51 10.18 5.25
C SER A 156 29.39 8.93 5.31
N MET A 157 30.03 8.69 6.45
CA MET A 157 30.82 7.49 6.70
C MET A 157 29.96 6.22 6.63
N LEU A 158 28.79 6.20 7.29
CA LEU A 158 27.86 5.06 7.23
C LEU A 158 27.44 4.76 5.78
N ARG A 159 27.07 5.80 5.02
CA ARG A 159 26.68 5.66 3.60
C ARG A 159 27.80 5.09 2.74
N PHE A 160 29.04 5.51 2.98
CA PHE A 160 30.20 5.01 2.25
C PHE A 160 30.41 3.51 2.47
N PHE A 161 30.44 3.07 3.73
CA PHE A 161 30.66 1.66 4.06
C PHE A 161 29.48 0.76 3.66
N THR A 162 28.24 1.23 3.85
CA THR A 162 27.07 0.47 3.38
C THR A 162 27.10 0.31 1.87
N ALA A 163 27.36 1.38 1.11
CA ALA A 163 27.48 1.29 -0.35
C ALA A 163 28.58 0.32 -0.81
N GLN A 164 29.72 0.27 -0.12
CA GLN A 164 30.77 -0.71 -0.42
C GLN A 164 30.35 -2.14 -0.13
N TRP A 165 29.77 -2.40 1.04
CA TRP A 165 29.30 -3.73 1.41
C TRP A 165 28.26 -4.25 0.41
N TRP A 166 27.31 -3.38 0.01
CA TRP A 166 26.30 -3.72 -1.00
C TRP A 166 26.91 -4.03 -2.37
N ARG A 167 27.97 -3.32 -2.80
CA ARG A 167 28.67 -3.65 -4.06
C ARG A 167 29.39 -4.99 -4.02
N MET A 168 29.85 -5.41 -2.84
CA MET A 168 30.58 -6.67 -2.67
C MET A 168 29.66 -7.87 -2.53
N TYR A 169 28.47 -7.70 -1.93
CA TYR A 169 27.64 -8.83 -1.49
C TYR A 169 26.17 -8.76 -1.95
N GLY A 170 25.71 -7.66 -2.55
CA GLY A 170 24.34 -7.53 -3.04
C GLY A 170 24.22 -7.87 -4.52
N SER A 171 23.58 -9.00 -4.85
CA SER A 171 23.09 -9.27 -6.21
C SER A 171 22.09 -8.20 -6.65
N ASP A 172 22.22 -7.72 -7.90
CA ASP A 172 21.44 -6.68 -8.59
C ASP A 172 20.15 -6.22 -7.90
N THR A 173 20.09 -4.97 -7.43
CA THR A 173 18.79 -4.33 -7.14
C THR A 173 18.79 -2.80 -7.30
N PRO A 174 17.61 -2.21 -7.61
CA PRO A 174 17.47 -0.91 -8.26
C PRO A 174 17.74 0.26 -7.33
N TYR A 175 18.30 1.32 -7.91
CA TYR A 175 18.50 2.63 -7.29
C TYR A 175 17.34 3.04 -6.36
N LEU A 176 17.64 3.30 -5.10
CA LEU A 176 16.76 3.99 -4.16
C LEU A 176 16.56 5.43 -4.67
N VAL A 177 15.62 5.61 -5.58
CA VAL A 177 15.17 6.93 -6.00
C VAL A 177 14.37 7.52 -4.85
N HIS A 178 14.96 8.46 -4.14
CA HIS A 178 14.22 9.41 -3.32
C HIS A 178 13.21 10.14 -4.21
N THR A 179 11.95 9.69 -4.23
CA THR A 179 10.88 10.44 -4.86
C THR A 179 10.57 11.66 -4.01
N LYS A 180 11.11 12.83 -4.39
CA LYS A 180 10.55 14.12 -4.00
C LYS A 180 9.07 14.13 -4.40
N ARG A 181 8.17 13.99 -3.43
CA ARG A 181 6.72 14.08 -3.64
C ARG A 181 6.38 15.52 -4.05
N ARG A 182 6.24 15.77 -5.35
CA ARG A 182 5.56 16.97 -5.87
C ARG A 182 4.05 16.74 -5.71
N ARG A 183 3.34 17.75 -5.21
CA ARG A 183 1.87 17.77 -5.20
C ARG A 183 1.40 17.72 -6.66
N LEU A 184 0.77 16.62 -7.04
CA LEU A 184 0.00 16.46 -8.27
C LEU A 184 -1.48 16.64 -7.92
N GLU A 185 -2.28 17.11 -8.86
CA GLU A 185 -3.74 17.11 -8.73
C GLU A 185 -4.25 15.70 -8.46
N HIS A 186 -5.24 15.56 -7.58
CA HIS A 186 -5.65 14.28 -6.99
C HIS A 186 -6.00 13.21 -8.05
N LYS A 187 -6.70 13.61 -9.13
CA LYS A 187 -7.07 12.71 -10.25
C LYS A 187 -5.84 12.15 -10.98
N ARG A 188 -4.85 13.00 -11.27
CA ARG A 188 -3.63 12.58 -11.98
C ARG A 188 -2.75 11.68 -11.12
N LEU A 189 -2.74 11.93 -9.81
CA LEU A 189 -2.03 11.06 -8.87
C LEU A 189 -2.68 9.67 -8.82
N HIS A 190 -4.01 9.61 -8.76
CA HIS A 190 -4.75 8.35 -8.80
C HIS A 190 -4.39 7.53 -10.05
N ASP A 191 -4.50 8.14 -11.24
CA ASP A 191 -4.22 7.47 -12.51
C ASP A 191 -2.77 6.97 -12.59
N LEU A 192 -1.80 7.78 -12.13
CA LEU A 192 -0.40 7.38 -12.08
C LEU A 192 -0.15 6.21 -11.12
N VAL A 193 -0.81 6.21 -9.95
CA VAL A 193 -0.69 5.12 -8.98
C VAL A 193 -1.32 3.85 -9.55
N PHE A 194 -2.52 3.96 -10.16
CA PHE A 194 -3.21 2.84 -10.78
C PHE A 194 -2.35 2.17 -11.86
N VAL A 195 -1.84 2.95 -12.82
CA VAL A 195 -0.96 2.45 -13.90
C VAL A 195 0.29 1.81 -13.31
N LYS A 196 1.04 2.55 -12.49
CA LYS A 196 2.34 2.08 -11.99
C LYS A 196 2.21 0.83 -11.14
N TYR A 197 1.20 0.77 -10.27
CA TYR A 197 1.03 -0.35 -9.34
C TYR A 197 0.58 -1.61 -10.07
N ASN A 198 -0.44 -1.51 -10.92
CA ASN A 198 -0.96 -2.68 -11.64
C ASN A 198 0.04 -3.22 -12.68
N GLN A 199 0.75 -2.36 -13.41
CA GLN A 199 1.80 -2.81 -14.33
C GLN A 199 2.96 -3.49 -13.58
N ALA A 200 3.38 -2.95 -12.43
CA ALA A 200 4.43 -3.56 -11.62
C ALA A 200 4.00 -4.92 -11.03
N LEU A 201 2.75 -5.05 -10.58
CA LEU A 201 2.20 -6.34 -10.16
C LEU A 201 2.17 -7.33 -11.32
N HIS A 202 1.65 -6.91 -12.49
CA HIS A 202 1.59 -7.74 -13.67
C HIS A 202 2.97 -8.28 -14.07
N GLN A 203 4.00 -7.43 -14.10
CA GLN A 203 5.39 -7.84 -14.35
C GLN A 203 5.90 -8.84 -13.30
N ARG A 204 5.63 -8.60 -12.01
CA ARG A 204 6.04 -9.51 -10.94
C ARG A 204 5.42 -10.90 -11.06
N TYR A 205 4.18 -11.00 -11.52
CA TYR A 205 3.55 -12.30 -11.73
C TYR A 205 4.13 -13.01 -12.96
N ASN A 206 4.40 -12.30 -14.05
CA ASN A 206 4.99 -12.91 -15.26
C ASN A 206 6.47 -13.32 -15.08
N LEU A 207 7.16 -12.86 -14.03
CA LEU A 207 8.52 -13.30 -13.69
C LEU A 207 8.56 -14.54 -12.78
N LYS A 208 7.40 -14.97 -12.27
CA LYS A 208 7.27 -16.14 -11.37
C LYS A 208 6.80 -17.40 -12.09
N ASP A 209 6.32 -17.26 -13.32
CA ASP A 209 5.95 -18.33 -14.26
C ASP A 209 7.14 -18.60 -15.20
#